data_AF-A0A444RNQ7-F1
#
_entry.id   AF-A0A444RNQ7-F1
#
_cell.length_a   1.000
_cell.length_b   1.000
_cell.length_c   1.000
_cell.angle_alpha   90.00
_cell.angle_beta   90.00
_cell.angle_gamma   90.00
#
_symmetry.space_group_name_H-M   'P 1'
#
loop_
_entity.id
_entity.type
_entity.pdbx_description
1 polymer ?
#
loop_
_entity_poly.entity_id
_entity_poly.type
_entity_poly.pdbx_seq_one_letter_code
_entity_poly.pdbx_strand_id
1 'polypeptide(L)'
;MLSAIQTVLGQLAWYGSWRDYFYPPEIRPDLVKRYEVRPALQVRIFFPASYDKTSPNPLPTVFTIHGGGFCIGNSTEDDVWNRTFADGHGALVVSLDYAKAPAHAYPGPLHDLEGLYHAVLNDESLPINRQQTALLGFSAGGNLAATLCQLESRKAREGKPSAVPRAVIPIYPPLDFSVAVPDKKPSRRFKEGLLPGLRGERRDYVADLAPLFDWAYIPYGHDLRDPLLSPWHAKKEDLPANIFVVAAELDFLASEAWTWATRLAGREPVSGIPGRPEVAKTQELELVDERFAWTSEDGEGSKRWLLVPDVLHAFDMHPSSAMVSDAVTLRDGNAKAVKVIRVLGEWLQETVWKGPL
;
A
#
# COMPACT_ATOMS: atom_id res chain seq x y z
N MET A 1 11.26 -15.55 18.45
CA MET A 1 11.42 -15.65 16.98
C MET A 1 11.34 -14.29 16.30
N LEU A 2 10.23 -13.55 16.39
CA LEU A 2 10.06 -12.24 15.70
C LEU A 2 11.13 -11.20 16.09
N SER A 3 11.48 -11.07 17.37
CA SER A 3 12.55 -10.18 17.82
C SER A 3 13.91 -10.51 17.16
N ALA A 4 14.23 -11.80 16.96
CA ALA A 4 15.46 -12.19 16.26
C ALA A 4 15.42 -11.81 14.77
N ILE A 5 14.27 -11.97 14.11
CA ILE A 5 14.05 -11.54 12.72
C ILE A 5 14.23 -10.02 12.61
N GLN A 6 13.59 -9.25 13.51
CA GLN A 6 13.72 -7.79 13.55
C GLN A 6 15.16 -7.34 13.81
N THR A 7 15.90 -8.02 14.69
CA THR A 7 17.32 -7.70 14.93
C THR A 7 18.15 -7.92 13.67
N VAL A 8 17.99 -9.07 13.00
CA VAL A 8 18.74 -9.36 11.77
C VAL A 8 18.38 -8.38 10.66
N LEU A 9 17.08 -8.16 10.40
CA LEU A 9 16.62 -7.21 9.39
C LEU A 9 17.06 -5.79 9.73
N GLY A 10 17.01 -5.39 11.00
CA GLY A 10 17.49 -4.09 11.46
C GLY A 10 18.99 -3.90 11.24
N GLN A 11 19.81 -4.93 11.48
CA GLN A 11 21.24 -4.89 11.19
C GLN A 11 21.52 -4.80 9.68
N LEU A 12 20.76 -5.54 8.86
CA LEU A 12 20.87 -5.45 7.40
C LEU A 12 20.45 -4.07 6.88
N ALA A 13 19.36 -3.50 7.40
CA ALA A 13 18.89 -2.16 7.08
C ALA A 13 19.89 -1.09 7.52
N TRP A 14 20.51 -1.26 8.70
CA TRP A 14 21.57 -0.39 9.18
C TRP A 14 22.81 -0.45 8.29
N TYR A 15 23.25 -1.66 7.90
CA TYR A 15 24.36 -1.84 6.97
C TYR A 15 24.04 -1.25 5.59
N GLY A 16 22.82 -1.45 5.09
CA GLY A 16 22.31 -0.80 3.88
C GLY A 16 22.37 0.71 3.98
N SER A 17 21.86 1.29 5.07
CA SER A 17 21.92 2.74 5.33
C SER A 17 23.35 3.26 5.40
N TRP A 18 24.27 2.51 6.02
CA TRP A 18 25.69 2.86 6.09
C TRP A 18 26.34 2.82 4.71
N ARG A 19 26.08 1.77 3.93
CA ARG A 19 26.54 1.67 2.54
C ARG A 19 26.00 2.82 1.70
N ASP A 20 24.70 3.10 1.79
CA ASP A 20 24.02 4.12 1.01
C ASP A 20 24.44 5.55 1.43
N TYR A 21 24.94 5.73 2.65
CA TYR A 21 25.58 6.98 3.05
C TYR A 21 26.89 7.24 2.27
N PHE A 22 27.71 6.21 2.05
CA PHE A 22 28.98 6.33 1.31
C PHE A 22 28.84 6.17 -0.20
N TYR A 23 27.85 5.39 -0.63
CA TYR A 23 27.55 5.04 -2.02
C TYR A 23 26.05 5.25 -2.27
N PRO A 24 25.59 6.51 -2.34
CA PRO A 24 24.17 6.80 -2.42
C PRO A 24 23.56 6.20 -3.68
N PRO A 25 22.44 5.46 -3.55
CA PRO A 25 21.72 4.98 -4.72
C PRO A 25 21.22 6.17 -5.54
N GLU A 26 21.20 6.02 -6.86
CA GLU A 26 20.67 7.04 -7.78
C GLU A 26 19.22 7.40 -7.44
N ILE A 27 18.47 6.43 -6.90
CA ILE A 27 17.08 6.56 -6.48
C ILE A 27 17.04 6.78 -4.96
N ARG A 28 17.10 8.05 -4.54
CA ARG A 28 16.95 8.46 -3.14
C ARG A 28 15.87 9.53 -2.98
N PRO A 29 15.28 9.70 -1.79
CA PRO A 29 14.45 10.86 -1.50
C PRO A 29 15.28 12.14 -1.62
N ASP A 30 14.61 13.21 -2.03
CA ASP A 30 15.19 14.54 -2.08
C ASP A 30 15.34 15.14 -0.68
N LEU A 31 14.39 14.84 0.21
CA LEU A 31 14.41 15.25 1.62
C LEU A 31 14.08 14.07 2.53
N VAL A 32 14.74 14.01 3.67
CA VAL A 32 14.35 13.16 4.80
C VAL A 32 14.08 14.08 5.99
N LYS A 33 12.82 14.16 6.40
CA LYS A 33 12.38 14.98 7.54
C LYS A 33 12.04 14.10 8.74
N ARG A 34 12.11 14.70 9.92
CA ARG A 34 11.61 14.15 11.19
C ARG A 34 10.77 15.24 11.84
N TYR A 35 9.59 14.88 12.33
CA TYR A 35 8.67 15.81 12.96
C TYR A 35 8.66 15.59 14.47
N GLU A 36 8.49 16.65 15.25
CA GLU A 36 8.51 16.60 16.73
C GLU A 36 7.47 15.64 17.31
N VAL A 37 6.34 15.46 16.63
CA VAL A 37 5.29 14.53 17.04
C VAL A 37 5.77 13.08 17.07
N ARG A 38 6.74 12.71 16.22
CA ARG A 38 7.33 11.37 16.10
C ARG A 38 8.80 11.45 15.66
N PRO A 39 9.72 11.88 16.53
CA PRO A 39 11.09 12.21 16.15
C PRO A 39 11.91 10.98 15.73
N ALA A 40 11.52 9.79 16.17
CA ALA A 40 12.19 8.53 15.82
C ALA A 40 11.86 8.05 14.40
N LEU A 41 10.71 8.47 13.85
CA LEU A 41 10.20 8.00 12.56
C LEU A 41 10.58 8.99 11.46
N GLN A 42 11.12 8.47 10.36
CA GLN A 42 11.52 9.29 9.22
C GLN A 42 10.34 9.49 8.27
N VAL A 43 10.30 10.66 7.64
CA VAL A 43 9.43 10.94 6.49
C VAL A 43 10.32 11.22 5.29
N ARG A 44 10.18 10.39 4.25
CA ARG A 44 11.01 10.48 3.04
C ARG A 44 10.20 11.13 1.93
N ILE A 45 10.75 12.14 1.28
CA ILE A 45 10.02 13.01 0.36
C ILE A 45 10.72 13.01 -1.00
N PHE A 46 9.95 12.73 -2.04
CA PHE A 46 10.38 12.65 -3.43
C PHE A 46 9.66 13.73 -4.22
N PHE A 47 10.41 14.71 -4.72
CA PHE A 47 9.91 15.68 -5.66
C PHE A 47 9.99 15.09 -7.06
N PRO A 48 9.01 15.32 -7.93
CA PRO A 48 9.09 14.84 -9.29
C PRO A 48 10.23 15.58 -10.01
N ALA A 49 10.97 14.88 -10.88
CA ALA A 49 12.09 15.47 -11.62
C ALA A 49 11.71 16.72 -12.44
N SER A 50 10.43 16.88 -12.81
CA SER A 50 9.90 18.04 -13.51
C SER A 50 9.62 19.26 -12.63
N TYR A 51 9.74 19.15 -11.30
CA TYR A 51 9.42 20.25 -10.39
C TYR A 51 10.52 21.31 -10.32
N ASP A 52 10.16 22.53 -10.68
CA ASP A 52 10.95 23.71 -10.37
C ASP A 52 10.75 24.10 -8.90
N LYS A 53 11.81 24.02 -8.09
CA LYS A 53 11.77 24.38 -6.66
C LYS A 53 11.46 25.86 -6.39
N THR A 54 11.55 26.71 -7.41
CA THR A 54 11.15 28.13 -7.33
C THR A 54 9.68 28.35 -7.69
N SER A 55 8.99 27.32 -8.21
CA SER A 55 7.57 27.37 -8.52
C SER A 55 6.74 27.62 -7.26
N PRO A 56 5.81 28.59 -7.29
CA PRO A 56 4.86 28.78 -6.20
C PRO A 56 3.69 27.77 -6.26
N ASN A 57 3.58 26.99 -7.33
CA ASN A 57 2.44 26.10 -7.56
C ASN A 57 2.53 24.86 -6.68
N PRO A 58 1.49 24.54 -5.90
CA PRO A 58 1.46 23.32 -5.11
C PRO A 58 1.30 22.09 -6.01
N LEU A 59 1.83 20.96 -5.57
CA LEU A 59 1.82 19.68 -6.26
C LEU A 59 0.70 18.76 -5.74
N PRO A 60 0.08 17.97 -6.63
CA PRO A 60 -0.65 16.79 -6.18
C PRO A 60 0.28 15.88 -5.38
N THR A 61 -0.24 15.25 -4.33
CA THR A 61 0.59 14.52 -3.37
C THR A 61 0.07 13.13 -3.08
N VAL A 62 0.95 12.12 -3.15
CA VAL A 62 0.66 10.75 -2.70
C VAL A 62 1.46 10.47 -1.44
N PHE A 63 0.76 10.08 -0.38
CA PHE A 63 1.38 9.55 0.82
C PHE A 63 1.49 8.03 0.67
N THR A 64 2.66 7.46 0.94
CA THR A 64 2.89 6.01 0.87
C THR A 64 3.20 5.44 2.25
N ILE A 65 2.65 4.24 2.53
CA ILE A 65 2.88 3.50 3.76
C ILE A 65 3.38 2.11 3.41
N HIS A 66 4.58 1.78 3.89
CA HIS A 66 5.24 0.54 3.57
C HIS A 66 4.61 -0.69 4.24
N GLY A 67 4.84 -1.87 3.66
CA GLY A 67 4.34 -3.15 4.17
C GLY A 67 5.19 -3.76 5.29
N GLY A 68 5.07 -5.08 5.47
CA GLY A 68 5.87 -5.83 6.46
C GLY A 68 5.09 -6.37 7.65
N GLY A 69 3.81 -6.70 7.46
CA GLY A 69 3.00 -7.37 8.49
C GLY A 69 2.94 -6.62 9.81
N PHE A 70 3.01 -5.28 9.78
CA PHE A 70 3.07 -4.37 10.95
C PHE A 70 4.29 -4.54 11.86
N CYS A 71 5.14 -5.52 11.58
CA CYS A 71 6.21 -5.99 12.47
C CYS A 71 7.61 -5.77 11.89
N ILE A 72 7.75 -5.72 10.57
CA ILE A 72 9.02 -5.60 9.87
C ILE A 72 8.94 -4.53 8.78
N GLY A 73 10.07 -4.29 8.11
CA GLY A 73 10.19 -3.30 7.05
C GLY A 73 10.35 -1.88 7.57
N ASN A 74 10.62 -0.96 6.65
CA ASN A 74 10.75 0.47 6.92
C ASN A 74 10.48 1.28 5.64
N SER A 75 10.40 2.61 5.77
CA SER A 75 10.06 3.52 4.67
C SER A 75 11.03 3.52 3.47
N THR A 76 12.22 2.92 3.57
CA THR A 76 13.19 2.86 2.46
C THR A 76 12.91 1.74 1.46
N GLU A 77 12.10 0.75 1.84
CA GLU A 77 11.87 -0.45 1.00
C GLU A 77 11.14 -0.11 -0.32
N ASP A 78 10.35 0.95 -0.32
CA ASP A 78 9.55 1.40 -1.44
C ASP A 78 10.17 2.59 -2.20
N ASP A 79 11.42 2.97 -1.92
CA ASP A 79 12.08 4.15 -2.52
C ASP A 79 12.08 4.12 -4.06
N VAL A 80 12.29 2.94 -4.66
CA VAL A 80 12.24 2.75 -6.12
C VAL A 80 10.84 3.07 -6.64
N TRP A 81 9.81 2.49 -6.03
CA TRP A 81 8.42 2.74 -6.39
C TRP A 81 8.08 4.22 -6.23
N ASN A 82 8.43 4.82 -5.09
CA ASN A 82 8.15 6.22 -4.76
C ASN A 82 8.77 7.19 -5.76
N ARG A 83 10.04 6.99 -6.12
CA ARG A 83 10.74 7.79 -7.14
C ARG A 83 10.11 7.60 -8.53
N THR A 84 9.89 6.35 -8.95
CA THR A 84 9.27 6.07 -10.26
C THR A 84 7.89 6.72 -10.37
N PHE A 85 7.09 6.66 -9.29
CA PHE A 85 5.78 7.29 -9.27
C PHE A 85 5.87 8.82 -9.32
N ALA A 86 6.73 9.44 -8.49
CA ALA A 86 6.92 10.88 -8.46
C ALA A 86 7.28 11.41 -9.86
N ASP A 87 8.36 10.89 -10.44
CA ASP A 87 8.87 11.36 -11.72
C ASP A 87 7.89 11.08 -12.87
N GLY A 88 7.24 9.91 -12.86
CA GLY A 88 6.34 9.49 -13.93
C GLY A 88 5.02 10.27 -13.99
N HIS A 89 4.57 10.81 -12.85
CA HIS A 89 3.24 11.43 -12.73
C HIS A 89 3.25 12.90 -12.28
N GLY A 90 4.43 13.50 -12.08
CA GLY A 90 4.54 14.91 -11.70
C GLY A 90 3.96 15.20 -10.32
N ALA A 91 4.01 14.23 -9.41
CA ALA A 91 3.43 14.31 -8.08
C ALA A 91 4.50 14.27 -6.99
N LEU A 92 4.25 14.96 -5.88
CA LEU A 92 5.04 14.80 -4.66
C LEU A 92 4.71 13.44 -4.04
N VAL A 93 5.73 12.66 -3.70
CA VAL A 93 5.53 11.41 -2.94
C VAL A 93 6.12 11.55 -1.55
N VAL A 94 5.33 11.24 -0.54
CA VAL A 94 5.69 11.32 0.88
C VAL A 94 5.56 9.92 1.50
N SER A 95 6.69 9.25 1.72
CA SER A 95 6.74 7.95 2.39
C SER A 95 6.80 8.11 3.90
N LEU A 96 5.81 7.55 4.59
CA LEU A 96 5.65 7.59 6.04
C LEU A 96 6.18 6.30 6.67
N ASP A 97 6.88 6.45 7.79
CA ASP A 97 7.32 5.34 8.64
C ASP A 97 6.42 5.21 9.88
N TYR A 98 6.43 4.04 10.50
CA TYR A 98 5.63 3.74 11.69
C TYR A 98 6.38 2.80 12.64
N ALA A 99 6.09 2.86 13.94
CA ALA A 99 6.74 1.95 14.88
C ALA A 99 6.23 0.50 14.70
N LYS A 100 7.04 -0.50 15.08
CA LYS A 100 6.73 -1.91 14.78
C LYS A 100 6.21 -2.68 15.98
N ALA A 101 5.26 -3.56 15.72
CA ALA A 101 4.81 -4.56 16.67
C ALA A 101 5.91 -5.63 16.89
N PRO A 102 5.99 -6.28 18.06
CA PRO A 102 5.05 -6.22 19.18
C PRO A 102 5.30 -5.04 20.14
N ALA A 103 6.43 -4.34 20.02
CA ALA A 103 6.75 -3.21 20.89
C ALA A 103 5.72 -2.07 20.79
N HIS A 104 5.19 -1.88 19.58
CA HIS A 104 4.11 -0.94 19.27
C HIS A 104 3.01 -1.69 18.52
N ALA A 105 2.24 -2.50 19.25
CA ALA A 105 1.06 -3.19 18.73
C ALA A 105 -0.07 -2.21 18.35
N TYR A 106 -1.13 -2.70 17.73
CA TYR A 106 -2.34 -1.93 17.44
C TYR A 106 -2.87 -1.24 18.72
N PRO A 107 -3.29 0.04 18.66
CA PRO A 107 -3.35 0.95 17.50
C PRO A 107 -2.11 1.86 17.34
N GLY A 108 -0.97 1.54 17.97
CA GLY A 108 0.24 2.38 17.98
C GLY A 108 0.68 2.87 16.59
N PRO A 109 0.92 1.97 15.62
CA PRO A 109 1.32 2.35 14.26
C PRO A 109 0.33 3.28 13.55
N LEU A 110 -0.97 3.13 13.84
CA LEU A 110 -2.02 3.99 13.26
C LEU A 110 -1.92 5.42 13.83
N HIS A 111 -1.69 5.57 15.14
CA HIS A 111 -1.47 6.88 15.77
C HIS A 111 -0.17 7.54 15.34
N ASP A 112 0.88 6.77 15.05
CA ASP A 112 2.12 7.30 14.49
C ASP A 112 1.87 7.95 13.13
N LEU A 113 1.17 7.23 12.25
CA LEU A 113 0.84 7.68 10.91
C LEU A 113 -0.12 8.87 10.92
N GLU A 114 -1.11 8.88 11.83
CA GLU A 114 -1.98 10.04 12.05
C GLU A 114 -1.18 11.30 12.38
N GLY A 115 -0.28 11.21 13.36
CA GLY A 115 0.56 12.33 13.77
C GLY A 115 1.46 12.83 12.63
N LEU A 116 2.15 11.92 11.94
CA LEU A 116 3.05 12.26 10.83
C LEU A 116 2.29 12.84 9.64
N TYR A 117 1.17 12.25 9.25
CA TYR A 117 0.34 12.70 8.15
C TYR A 117 -0.15 14.15 8.39
N HIS A 118 -0.66 14.45 9.58
CA HIS A 118 -1.03 15.81 9.95
C HIS A 118 0.17 16.77 9.99
N ALA A 119 1.32 16.34 10.51
CA ALA A 119 2.51 17.17 10.57
C ALA A 119 3.00 17.56 9.17
N VAL A 120 3.03 16.59 8.24
CA VAL A 120 3.42 16.83 6.84
C VAL A 120 2.41 17.73 6.13
N LEU A 121 1.10 17.47 6.30
CA LEU A 121 0.08 18.33 5.70
C LEU A 121 0.15 19.78 6.19
N ASN A 122 0.66 20.03 7.39
CA ASN A 122 0.81 21.38 7.94
C ASN A 122 2.20 21.99 7.70
N ASP A 123 3.09 21.27 7.02
CA ASP A 123 4.44 21.73 6.71
C ASP A 123 4.42 22.70 5.53
N GLU A 124 4.43 24.00 5.82
CA GLU A 124 4.43 25.07 4.80
C GLU A 124 5.69 25.07 3.92
N SER A 125 6.74 24.35 4.31
CA SER A 125 7.94 24.20 3.48
C SER A 125 7.75 23.20 2.34
N LEU A 126 6.62 22.48 2.28
CA LEU A 126 6.31 21.49 1.26
C LEU A 126 5.19 22.02 0.34
N PRO A 127 5.33 21.88 -0.98
CA PRO A 127 4.35 22.38 -1.94
C PRO A 127 3.17 21.40 -2.04
N ILE A 128 2.45 21.13 -0.95
CA ILE A 128 1.36 20.15 -0.96
C ILE A 128 0.04 20.84 -1.34
N ASN A 129 -0.58 20.39 -2.44
CA ASN A 129 -1.97 20.72 -2.71
C ASN A 129 -2.87 19.80 -1.88
N ARG A 130 -3.38 20.33 -0.77
CA ARG A 130 -4.21 19.58 0.21
C ARG A 130 -5.51 19.03 -0.41
N GLN A 131 -6.01 19.67 -1.47
CA GLN A 131 -7.21 19.24 -2.21
C GLN A 131 -6.93 18.09 -3.20
N GLN A 132 -5.66 17.72 -3.41
CA GLN A 132 -5.20 16.74 -4.39
C GLN A 132 -4.34 15.65 -3.73
N THR A 133 -4.70 15.25 -2.52
CA THR A 133 -3.97 14.25 -1.74
C THR A 133 -4.57 12.86 -1.89
N ALA A 134 -3.71 11.84 -1.99
CA ALA A 134 -4.09 10.44 -1.94
C ALA A 134 -3.23 9.70 -0.91
N LEU A 135 -3.78 8.64 -0.31
CA LEU A 135 -3.07 7.78 0.63
C LEU A 135 -2.98 6.36 0.09
N LEU A 136 -1.78 5.85 -0.07
CA LEU A 136 -1.47 4.55 -0.63
C LEU A 136 -0.70 3.73 0.39
N GLY A 137 -0.89 2.42 0.39
CA GLY A 137 0.00 1.56 1.14
C GLY A 137 0.04 0.13 0.63
N PHE A 138 1.11 -0.56 0.99
CA PHE A 138 1.41 -1.92 0.54
C PHE A 138 1.19 -2.91 1.68
N SER A 139 0.44 -4.00 1.46
CA SER A 139 0.21 -5.05 2.46
C SER A 139 -0.34 -4.46 3.76
N ALA A 140 0.34 -4.66 4.90
CA ALA A 140 0.06 -4.00 6.17
C ALA A 140 -0.07 -2.46 6.05
N GLY A 141 0.72 -1.82 5.19
CA GLY A 141 0.58 -0.40 4.89
C GLY A 141 -0.71 -0.07 4.15
N GLY A 142 -1.23 -0.98 3.32
CA GLY A 142 -2.53 -0.84 2.65
C GLY A 142 -3.69 -0.94 3.65
N ASN A 143 -3.58 -1.82 4.64
CA ASN A 143 -4.48 -1.82 5.80
C ASN A 143 -4.40 -0.47 6.54
N LEU A 144 -3.19 -0.04 6.93
CA LEU A 144 -3.00 1.24 7.64
C LEU A 144 -3.49 2.45 6.85
N ALA A 145 -3.37 2.43 5.52
CA ALA A 145 -3.94 3.47 4.66
C ALA A 145 -5.47 3.49 4.76
N ALA A 146 -6.13 2.33 4.68
CA ALA A 146 -7.58 2.20 4.79
C ALA A 146 -8.11 2.50 6.21
N THR A 147 -7.35 2.22 7.27
CA THR A 147 -7.74 2.53 8.65
C THR A 147 -7.48 3.98 9.02
N LEU A 148 -6.34 4.55 8.58
CA LEU A 148 -6.06 5.98 8.72
C LEU A 148 -7.20 6.79 8.08
N CYS A 149 -7.63 6.35 6.88
CA CYS A 149 -9.00 6.39 6.34
C CYS A 149 -10.10 7.05 7.21
N GLN A 150 -10.31 6.40 8.35
CA GLN A 150 -11.55 6.46 9.09
C GLN A 150 -11.44 7.36 10.32
N LEU A 151 -10.23 7.86 10.64
CA LEU A 151 -10.02 8.66 11.83
C LEU A 151 -10.73 10.02 11.77
N GLU A 152 -11.58 10.28 12.76
CA GLU A 152 -12.32 11.54 12.96
C GLU A 152 -11.43 12.77 13.12
N SER A 153 -10.17 12.58 13.54
CA SER A 153 -9.17 13.64 13.63
C SER A 153 -8.88 14.32 12.29
N ARG A 154 -9.13 13.61 11.19
CA ARG A 154 -8.89 14.11 9.83
C ARG A 154 -10.03 14.93 9.27
N LYS A 155 -11.24 14.82 9.83
CA LYS A 155 -12.37 15.63 9.40
C LYS A 155 -12.14 17.10 9.75
N ALA A 156 -12.69 18.01 8.96
CA ALA A 156 -12.60 19.43 9.23
C ALA A 156 -13.14 19.76 10.63
N ARG A 157 -12.41 20.59 11.38
CA ARG A 157 -12.81 21.10 12.69
C ARG A 157 -12.65 22.61 12.70
N GLU A 158 -13.28 23.28 13.65
CA GLU A 158 -13.16 24.73 13.79
C GLU A 158 -11.68 25.16 13.84
N GLY A 159 -11.27 25.99 12.88
CA GLY A 159 -9.88 26.45 12.73
C GLY A 159 -8.88 25.45 12.13
N LYS A 160 -9.31 24.25 11.68
CA LYS A 160 -8.41 23.28 11.01
C LYS A 160 -9.05 22.71 9.73
N PRO A 161 -8.39 22.86 8.56
CA PRO A 161 -8.91 22.29 7.32
C PRO A 161 -8.97 20.76 7.38
N SER A 162 -9.84 20.17 6.57
CA SER A 162 -9.92 18.72 6.42
C SER A 162 -8.56 18.16 5.99
N ALA A 163 -8.13 17.11 6.67
CA ALA A 163 -7.01 16.27 6.31
C ALA A 163 -7.50 14.95 5.71
N VAL A 164 -8.75 14.85 5.26
CA VAL A 164 -9.23 13.63 4.60
C VAL A 164 -8.58 13.53 3.20
N PRO A 165 -7.78 12.50 2.89
CA PRO A 165 -7.27 12.29 1.56
C PRO A 165 -8.43 12.03 0.60
N ARG A 166 -8.30 12.51 -0.63
CA ARG A 166 -9.34 12.37 -1.66
C ARG A 166 -9.44 10.97 -2.23
N ALA A 167 -8.39 10.15 -2.07
CA ALA A 167 -8.39 8.73 -2.41
C ALA A 167 -7.60 7.88 -1.41
N VAL A 168 -8.00 6.61 -1.32
CA VAL A 168 -7.21 5.56 -0.68
C VAL A 168 -6.88 4.44 -1.67
N ILE A 169 -5.62 4.00 -1.69
CA ILE A 169 -5.10 2.98 -2.60
C ILE A 169 -4.41 1.87 -1.79
N PRO A 170 -5.16 0.87 -1.30
CA PRO A 170 -4.55 -0.27 -0.65
C PRO A 170 -4.11 -1.31 -1.70
N ILE A 171 -2.83 -1.64 -1.67
CA ILE A 171 -2.18 -2.61 -2.55
C ILE A 171 -1.96 -3.90 -1.76
N TYR A 172 -2.58 -5.01 -2.24
CA TYR A 172 -2.68 -6.34 -1.64
C TYR A 172 -2.89 -6.33 -0.10
N PRO A 173 -3.88 -5.58 0.42
CA PRO A 173 -4.06 -5.37 1.85
C PRO A 173 -4.62 -6.61 2.58
N PRO A 174 -4.25 -6.86 3.85
CA PRO A 174 -5.10 -7.59 4.77
C PRO A 174 -6.26 -6.69 5.24
N LEU A 175 -7.51 -7.16 5.13
CA LEU A 175 -8.70 -6.34 5.36
C LEU A 175 -9.63 -6.89 6.46
N ASP A 176 -9.64 -8.20 6.69
CA ASP A 176 -10.50 -8.83 7.70
C ASP A 176 -9.75 -9.84 8.58
N PHE A 177 -9.31 -9.41 9.77
CA PHE A 177 -8.67 -10.31 10.74
C PHE A 177 -9.66 -11.24 11.45
N SER A 178 -10.98 -11.03 11.30
CA SER A 178 -11.99 -11.91 11.92
C SER A 178 -12.16 -13.25 11.18
N VAL A 179 -11.64 -13.34 9.94
CA VAL A 179 -11.61 -14.58 9.17
C VAL A 179 -10.24 -15.22 9.30
N ALA A 180 -10.19 -16.46 9.80
CA ALA A 180 -8.94 -17.14 10.05
C ALA A 180 -8.21 -17.48 8.73
N VAL A 181 -6.87 -17.49 8.77
CA VAL A 181 -6.03 -17.80 7.62
C VAL A 181 -6.40 -19.13 6.93
N PRO A 182 -6.69 -20.26 7.65
CA PRO A 182 -7.11 -21.50 7.02
C PRO A 182 -8.40 -21.40 6.20
N ASP A 183 -9.28 -20.44 6.53
CA ASP A 183 -10.54 -20.23 5.81
C ASP A 183 -10.33 -19.34 4.56
N LYS A 184 -9.33 -18.46 4.59
CA LYS A 184 -8.93 -17.63 3.43
C LYS A 184 -8.11 -18.40 2.41
N LYS A 185 -7.19 -19.26 2.85
CA LYS A 185 -6.23 -20.01 2.00
C LYS A 185 -6.88 -20.72 0.79
N PRO A 186 -8.04 -21.40 0.91
CA PRO A 186 -8.69 -22.08 -0.22
C PRO A 186 -9.10 -21.15 -1.37
N SER A 187 -9.24 -19.85 -1.12
CA SER A 187 -9.58 -18.86 -2.15
C SER A 187 -8.38 -18.39 -2.98
N ARG A 188 -7.16 -18.75 -2.60
CA ARG A 188 -5.96 -18.44 -3.37
C ARG A 188 -5.95 -19.19 -4.70
N ARG A 189 -5.69 -18.51 -5.82
CA ARG A 189 -5.48 -19.16 -7.12
C ARG A 189 -4.17 -19.95 -7.15
N PHE A 190 -4.22 -21.11 -7.80
CA PHE A 190 -3.07 -21.96 -8.06
C PHE A 190 -3.02 -22.31 -9.55
N LYS A 191 -1.85 -22.17 -10.18
CA LYS A 191 -1.66 -22.37 -11.61
C LYS A 191 -0.52 -23.34 -11.88
N GLU A 192 -0.85 -24.56 -12.30
CA GLU A 192 0.13 -25.62 -12.60
C GLU A 192 1.07 -25.25 -13.75
N GLY A 193 0.61 -24.42 -14.70
CA GLY A 193 1.44 -23.93 -15.81
C GLY A 193 2.62 -23.03 -15.40
N LEU A 194 2.70 -22.63 -14.12
CA LEU A 194 3.82 -21.88 -13.55
C LEU A 194 4.84 -22.79 -12.84
N LEU A 195 4.68 -24.12 -12.92
CA LEU A 195 5.66 -25.09 -12.42
C LEU A 195 6.73 -25.44 -13.47
N PRO A 196 7.98 -25.66 -13.04
CA PRO A 196 8.52 -25.42 -11.69
C PRO A 196 8.72 -23.92 -11.42
N GLY A 197 8.50 -23.47 -10.19
CA GLY A 197 8.70 -22.08 -9.78
C GLY A 197 7.80 -21.69 -8.61
N LEU A 198 8.22 -20.69 -7.84
CA LEU A 198 7.54 -20.30 -6.59
C LEU A 198 6.09 -19.89 -6.81
N ARG A 199 5.80 -19.26 -7.95
CA ARG A 199 4.45 -18.88 -8.37
C ARG A 199 3.53 -20.07 -8.61
N GLY A 200 4.10 -21.16 -9.11
CA GLY A 200 3.42 -22.42 -9.32
C GLY A 200 3.34 -23.29 -8.08
N GLU A 201 3.82 -22.87 -6.91
CA GLU A 201 3.71 -23.63 -5.66
C GLU A 201 2.34 -23.43 -4.98
N ARG A 202 1.86 -24.48 -4.31
CA ARG A 202 0.61 -24.43 -3.53
C ARG A 202 0.78 -23.65 -2.23
N ARG A 203 2.03 -23.45 -1.81
CA ARG A 203 2.39 -22.72 -0.60
C ARG A 203 2.17 -21.23 -0.80
N ASP A 204 1.59 -20.59 0.21
CA ASP A 204 1.53 -19.13 0.33
C ASP A 204 2.39 -18.71 1.53
N TYR A 205 3.50 -18.03 1.25
CA TYR A 205 4.48 -17.67 2.28
C TYR A 205 3.95 -16.62 3.25
N VAL A 206 3.07 -15.72 2.80
CA VAL A 206 2.48 -14.70 3.67
C VAL A 206 1.48 -15.34 4.59
N ALA A 207 0.67 -16.27 4.08
CA ALA A 207 -0.28 -17.02 4.88
C ALA A 207 0.40 -17.89 5.95
N ASP A 208 1.63 -18.35 5.72
CA ASP A 208 2.41 -19.09 6.73
C ASP A 208 2.98 -18.18 7.82
N LEU A 209 3.24 -16.90 7.51
CA LEU A 209 3.75 -15.91 8.47
C LEU A 209 2.64 -15.13 9.19
N ALA A 210 1.45 -15.06 8.60
CA ALA A 210 0.32 -14.29 9.11
C ALA A 210 0.01 -14.56 10.60
N PRO A 211 -0.03 -15.80 11.11
CA PRO A 211 -0.28 -16.03 12.54
C PRO A 211 0.76 -15.39 13.48
N LEU A 212 2.01 -15.25 13.04
CA LEU A 212 3.05 -14.57 13.82
C LEU A 212 2.85 -13.05 13.82
N PHE A 213 2.48 -12.48 12.66
CA PHE A 213 2.19 -11.06 12.53
C PHE A 213 0.95 -10.69 13.34
N ASP A 214 -0.12 -11.48 13.23
CA ASP A 214 -1.37 -11.28 13.97
C ASP A 214 -1.13 -11.33 15.49
N TRP A 215 -0.36 -12.33 15.96
CA TRP A 215 0.02 -12.44 17.37
C TRP A 215 0.79 -11.22 17.88
N ALA A 216 1.69 -10.67 17.07
CA ALA A 216 2.51 -9.53 17.48
C ALA A 216 1.73 -8.21 17.43
N TYR A 217 0.89 -8.03 16.40
CA TYR A 217 0.21 -6.78 16.12
C TYR A 217 -1.08 -6.60 16.91
N ILE A 218 -1.85 -7.68 17.14
CA ILE A 218 -3.20 -7.59 17.70
C ILE A 218 -3.17 -7.87 19.20
N PRO A 219 -3.57 -6.90 20.06
CA PRO A 219 -3.68 -7.14 21.50
C PRO A 219 -4.64 -8.30 21.81
N TYR A 220 -4.29 -9.11 22.81
CA TYR A 220 -5.13 -10.23 23.22
C TYR A 220 -6.53 -9.76 23.64
N GLY A 221 -7.56 -10.43 23.12
CA GLY A 221 -8.96 -10.11 23.41
C GLY A 221 -9.53 -8.91 22.64
N HIS A 222 -8.76 -8.31 21.73
CA HIS A 222 -9.27 -7.23 20.87
C HIS A 222 -10.36 -7.75 19.92
N ASP A 223 -11.35 -6.91 19.63
CA ASP A 223 -12.39 -7.25 18.66
C ASP A 223 -11.79 -7.24 17.25
N LEU A 224 -11.70 -8.43 16.64
CA LEU A 224 -11.16 -8.59 15.28
C LEU A 224 -12.04 -7.94 14.21
N ARG A 225 -13.26 -7.51 14.55
CA ARG A 225 -14.17 -6.78 13.66
C ARG A 225 -14.13 -5.27 13.85
N ASP A 226 -13.26 -4.77 14.74
CA ASP A 226 -12.99 -3.34 14.87
C ASP A 226 -12.59 -2.78 13.49
N PRO A 227 -13.33 -1.81 12.90
CA PRO A 227 -13.06 -1.31 11.55
C PRO A 227 -11.72 -0.58 11.40
N LEU A 228 -11.12 -0.13 12.51
CA LEU A 228 -9.77 0.43 12.53
C LEU A 228 -8.66 -0.63 12.59
N LEU A 229 -9.01 -1.90 12.82
CA LEU A 229 -8.13 -3.06 12.65
C LEU A 229 -8.42 -3.79 11.33
N SER A 230 -9.69 -4.04 11.06
CA SER A 230 -10.23 -4.76 9.90
C SER A 230 -11.10 -3.82 9.05
N PRO A 231 -10.53 -3.06 8.09
CA PRO A 231 -11.26 -2.16 7.18
C PRO A 231 -12.42 -2.81 6.43
N TRP A 232 -12.43 -4.14 6.35
CA TRP A 232 -13.58 -4.89 5.85
C TRP A 232 -14.87 -4.54 6.59
N HIS A 233 -14.85 -4.20 7.88
CA HIS A 233 -16.06 -3.85 8.64
C HIS A 233 -16.36 -2.35 8.65
N ALA A 234 -15.53 -1.52 8.01
CA ALA A 234 -15.75 -0.09 7.90
C ALA A 234 -16.99 0.24 7.06
N LYS A 235 -17.70 1.31 7.44
CA LYS A 235 -18.81 1.83 6.64
C LYS A 235 -18.25 2.60 5.43
N LYS A 236 -19.01 2.64 4.34
CA LYS A 236 -18.58 3.32 3.10
C LYS A 236 -18.31 4.81 3.36
N GLU A 237 -19.11 5.43 4.23
CA GLU A 237 -19.06 6.86 4.55
C GLU A 237 -17.83 7.25 5.40
N ASP A 238 -17.19 6.27 6.03
CA ASP A 238 -15.96 6.45 6.82
C ASP A 238 -14.71 6.35 5.93
N LEU A 239 -14.86 6.06 4.64
CA LEU A 239 -13.78 5.95 3.66
C LEU A 239 -13.84 7.08 2.62
N PRO A 240 -12.71 7.44 1.99
CA PRO A 240 -12.69 8.37 0.87
C PRO A 240 -13.58 7.86 -0.26
N ALA A 241 -14.25 8.79 -0.94
CA ALA A 241 -15.15 8.44 -2.02
C ALA A 241 -14.45 7.79 -3.23
N ASN A 242 -13.14 8.03 -3.38
CA ASN A 242 -12.31 7.38 -4.40
C ASN A 242 -11.46 6.28 -3.77
N ILE A 243 -11.58 5.06 -4.27
CA ILE A 243 -10.87 3.89 -3.75
C ILE A 243 -10.33 3.10 -4.93
N PHE A 244 -9.03 2.82 -4.93
CA PHE A 244 -8.40 1.94 -5.92
C PHE A 244 -7.73 0.76 -5.21
N VAL A 245 -8.38 -0.40 -5.23
CA VAL A 245 -7.84 -1.63 -4.67
C VAL A 245 -7.00 -2.36 -5.72
N VAL A 246 -5.74 -2.63 -5.38
CA VAL A 246 -4.86 -3.47 -6.19
C VAL A 246 -4.60 -4.77 -5.44
N ALA A 247 -4.61 -5.92 -6.10
CA ALA A 247 -4.36 -7.22 -5.48
C ALA A 247 -3.41 -8.06 -6.34
N ALA A 248 -2.75 -9.04 -5.73
CA ALA A 248 -1.94 -10.04 -6.42
C ALA A 248 -2.78 -11.31 -6.66
N GLU A 249 -2.77 -11.89 -7.86
CA GLU A 249 -3.62 -13.07 -8.16
C GLU A 249 -3.25 -14.32 -7.34
N LEU A 250 -1.95 -14.52 -7.05
CA LEU A 250 -1.44 -15.70 -6.37
C LEU A 250 -1.22 -15.46 -4.88
N ASP A 251 -2.16 -14.74 -4.26
CA ASP A 251 -2.14 -14.29 -2.86
C ASP A 251 -3.44 -14.70 -2.16
N PHE A 252 -3.34 -15.28 -0.96
CA PHE A 252 -4.50 -15.62 -0.14
C PHE A 252 -5.36 -14.42 0.28
N LEU A 253 -4.82 -13.20 0.24
CA LEU A 253 -5.54 -11.94 0.51
C LEU A 253 -6.35 -11.44 -0.70
N ALA A 254 -6.19 -12.05 -1.89
CA ALA A 254 -6.82 -11.55 -3.11
C ALA A 254 -8.36 -11.57 -3.04
N SER A 255 -8.93 -12.62 -2.44
CA SER A 255 -10.38 -12.81 -2.38
C SER A 255 -11.05 -11.81 -1.42
N GLU A 256 -10.45 -11.52 -0.27
CA GLU A 256 -10.96 -10.45 0.61
C GLU A 256 -10.80 -9.07 -0.04
N ALA A 257 -9.70 -8.78 -0.74
CA ALA A 257 -9.56 -7.52 -1.46
C ALA A 257 -10.62 -7.37 -2.58
N TRP A 258 -10.86 -8.45 -3.33
CA TRP A 258 -11.86 -8.50 -4.40
C TRP A 258 -13.26 -8.21 -3.89
N THR A 259 -13.68 -8.97 -2.88
CA THR A 259 -15.03 -8.86 -2.32
C THR A 259 -15.24 -7.50 -1.65
N TRP A 260 -14.18 -6.85 -1.17
CA TRP A 260 -14.26 -5.54 -0.49
C TRP A 260 -14.49 -4.46 -1.53
N ALA A 261 -13.70 -4.50 -2.60
CA ALA A 261 -13.84 -3.60 -3.74
C ALA A 261 -15.24 -3.72 -4.36
N THR A 262 -15.71 -4.94 -4.64
CA THR A 262 -17.04 -5.14 -5.25
C THR A 262 -18.15 -4.63 -4.35
N ARG A 263 -18.10 -4.92 -3.04
CA ARG A 263 -19.08 -4.43 -2.06
C ARG A 263 -19.12 -2.91 -1.99
N LEU A 264 -17.95 -2.26 -1.90
CA LEU A 264 -17.87 -0.79 -1.86
C LEU A 264 -18.34 -0.12 -3.16
N ALA A 265 -18.25 -0.83 -4.28
CA ALA A 265 -18.77 -0.40 -5.57
C ALA A 265 -20.27 -0.70 -5.77
N GLY A 266 -20.93 -1.39 -4.82
CA GLY A 266 -22.31 -1.85 -5.00
C GLY A 266 -22.48 -2.88 -6.12
N ARG A 267 -21.43 -3.65 -6.39
CA ARG A 267 -21.38 -4.67 -7.45
C ARG A 267 -21.43 -6.07 -6.86
N GLU A 268 -22.06 -6.98 -7.59
CA GLU A 268 -21.93 -8.42 -7.34
C GLU A 268 -20.65 -8.95 -8.02
N PRO A 269 -19.87 -9.82 -7.37
CA PRO A 269 -18.67 -10.38 -7.97
C PRO A 269 -19.02 -11.34 -9.11
N VAL A 270 -18.36 -11.18 -10.26
CA VAL A 270 -18.55 -12.05 -11.45
C VAL A 270 -18.11 -13.51 -11.23
N SER A 271 -17.33 -13.77 -10.18
CA SER A 271 -16.90 -15.10 -9.75
C SER A 271 -16.60 -15.11 -8.26
N GLY A 272 -16.70 -16.28 -7.62
CA GLY A 272 -16.38 -16.45 -6.19
C GLY A 272 -14.89 -16.31 -5.86
N ILE A 273 -14.01 -16.54 -6.83
CA ILE A 273 -12.56 -16.34 -6.71
C ILE A 273 -12.11 -15.41 -7.84
N PRO A 274 -11.33 -14.34 -7.55
CA PRO A 274 -10.84 -13.42 -8.58
C PRO A 274 -9.85 -14.11 -9.54
N GLY A 275 -9.60 -13.50 -10.69
CA GLY A 275 -8.70 -14.02 -11.72
C GLY A 275 -9.21 -15.29 -12.42
N ARG A 276 -8.31 -16.04 -13.05
CA ARG A 276 -8.64 -17.23 -13.87
C ARG A 276 -7.62 -18.35 -13.70
N PRO A 277 -7.97 -19.63 -13.92
CA PRO A 277 -7.02 -20.74 -13.75
C PRO A 277 -5.89 -20.74 -14.80
N GLU A 278 -6.12 -20.16 -15.97
CA GLU A 278 -5.13 -20.08 -17.04
C GLU A 278 -4.03 -19.07 -16.70
N VAL A 279 -2.78 -19.40 -17.08
CA VAL A 279 -1.64 -18.48 -17.01
C VAL A 279 -1.91 -17.30 -17.95
N ALA A 280 -1.72 -16.09 -17.46
CA ALA A 280 -1.88 -14.87 -18.24
C ALA A 280 -0.64 -14.57 -19.08
N LYS A 281 -0.73 -13.54 -19.90
CA LYS A 281 0.40 -13.11 -20.71
C LYS A 281 1.49 -12.50 -19.82
N THR A 282 2.70 -13.05 -19.89
CA THR A 282 3.87 -12.58 -19.16
C THR A 282 4.10 -11.08 -19.38
N GLN A 283 4.37 -10.38 -18.28
CA GLN A 283 4.62 -8.95 -18.14
C GLN A 283 3.42 -8.05 -18.49
N GLU A 284 2.24 -8.60 -18.78
CA GLU A 284 1.04 -7.83 -19.11
C GLU A 284 0.03 -7.78 -17.96
N LEU A 285 -0.72 -6.67 -17.91
CA LEU A 285 -1.91 -6.56 -17.09
C LEU A 285 -3.13 -7.00 -17.90
N GLU A 286 -4.18 -7.43 -17.20
CA GLU A 286 -5.47 -7.78 -17.80
C GLU A 286 -6.48 -6.69 -17.44
N LEU A 287 -6.74 -5.75 -18.37
CA LEU A 287 -7.56 -4.56 -18.10
C LEU A 287 -9.00 -4.63 -18.64
N VAL A 288 -9.31 -5.66 -19.44
CA VAL A 288 -10.61 -5.82 -20.12
C VAL A 288 -11.51 -6.84 -19.41
N ASP A 289 -10.91 -7.87 -18.82
CA ASP A 289 -11.63 -8.93 -18.12
C ASP A 289 -12.03 -8.44 -16.72
N GLU A 290 -13.33 -8.42 -16.42
CA GLU A 290 -13.84 -7.93 -15.13
C GLU A 290 -13.32 -8.73 -13.93
N ARG A 291 -12.84 -9.97 -14.11
CA ARG A 291 -12.18 -10.72 -13.04
C ARG A 291 -10.85 -10.10 -12.62
N PHE A 292 -10.27 -9.26 -13.47
CA PHE A 292 -8.97 -8.62 -13.28
C PHE A 292 -9.06 -7.11 -13.13
N ALA A 293 -9.93 -6.43 -13.86
CA ALA A 293 -10.03 -4.98 -13.73
C ALA A 293 -11.42 -4.46 -14.03
N TRP A 294 -11.83 -3.46 -13.26
CA TRP A 294 -13.01 -2.65 -13.56
C TRP A 294 -12.92 -1.31 -12.84
N THR A 295 -13.67 -0.33 -13.34
CA THR A 295 -13.93 0.93 -12.66
C THR A 295 -15.43 1.13 -12.56
N SER A 296 -15.88 1.60 -11.41
CA SER A 296 -17.27 1.92 -11.12
C SER A 296 -17.32 3.33 -10.55
N GLU A 297 -17.88 4.25 -11.30
CA GLU A 297 -18.09 5.63 -10.86
C GLU A 297 -19.53 5.77 -10.37
N ASP A 298 -19.69 6.32 -9.17
CA ASP A 298 -20.97 6.81 -8.69
C ASP A 298 -20.91 8.33 -8.52
N GLY A 299 -22.03 8.98 -8.20
CA GLY A 299 -22.07 10.42 -7.95
C GLY A 299 -21.22 10.89 -6.75
N GLU A 300 -20.64 9.97 -5.97
CA GLU A 300 -19.79 10.27 -4.82
C GLU A 300 -18.30 10.18 -5.17
N GLY A 301 -17.89 9.22 -6.00
CA GLY A 301 -16.51 9.04 -6.45
C GLY A 301 -16.25 7.72 -7.19
N SER A 302 -14.98 7.45 -7.51
CA SER A 302 -14.58 6.28 -8.29
C SER A 302 -14.11 5.11 -7.43
N LYS A 303 -14.66 3.91 -7.68
CA LYS A 303 -14.17 2.65 -7.12
C LYS A 303 -13.50 1.86 -8.24
N ARG A 304 -12.24 1.47 -8.04
CA ARG A 304 -11.45 0.76 -9.04
C ARG A 304 -10.85 -0.50 -8.46
N TRP A 305 -10.86 -1.55 -9.26
CA TRP A 305 -10.24 -2.84 -8.96
C TRP A 305 -9.15 -3.15 -9.99
N LEU A 306 -8.03 -3.67 -9.51
CA LEU A 306 -6.99 -4.28 -10.35
C LEU A 306 -6.38 -5.50 -9.65
N LEU A 307 -6.62 -6.68 -10.19
CA LEU A 307 -5.87 -7.89 -9.90
C LEU A 307 -4.70 -7.98 -10.86
N VAL A 308 -3.50 -8.03 -10.32
CA VAL A 308 -2.28 -8.23 -11.10
C VAL A 308 -2.13 -9.73 -11.35
N PRO A 309 -2.15 -10.18 -12.63
CA PRO A 309 -2.17 -11.61 -12.95
C PRO A 309 -0.84 -12.28 -12.63
N ASP A 310 -0.87 -13.56 -12.24
CA ASP A 310 0.30 -14.44 -12.05
C ASP A 310 1.42 -13.87 -11.16
N VAL A 311 1.13 -12.99 -10.21
CA VAL A 311 2.13 -12.47 -9.28
C VAL A 311 1.83 -12.89 -7.85
N LEU A 312 2.89 -13.03 -7.05
CA LEU A 312 2.82 -13.27 -5.61
C LEU A 312 2.57 -11.95 -4.87
N HIS A 313 2.28 -12.05 -3.57
CA HIS A 313 2.29 -10.89 -2.68
C HIS A 313 3.64 -10.15 -2.73
N ALA A 314 3.62 -8.81 -2.64
CA ALA A 314 4.81 -7.96 -2.71
C ALA A 314 5.66 -8.11 -3.99
N PHE A 315 5.01 -8.30 -5.14
CA PHE A 315 5.65 -8.48 -6.46
C PHE A 315 6.41 -7.24 -6.97
N ASP A 316 6.21 -6.10 -6.32
CA ASP A 316 6.69 -4.76 -6.62
C ASP A 316 7.76 -4.26 -5.61
N MET A 317 8.10 -5.07 -4.59
CA MET A 317 9.14 -4.74 -3.62
C MET A 317 10.54 -5.19 -4.09
N HIS A 318 11.31 -4.30 -4.70
CA HIS A 318 12.61 -4.60 -5.32
C HIS A 318 13.65 -5.31 -4.41
N PRO A 319 13.91 -4.90 -3.16
CA PRO A 319 14.94 -5.53 -2.32
C PRO A 319 14.44 -6.81 -1.65
N SER A 320 13.19 -6.79 -1.15
CA SER A 320 12.60 -7.86 -0.33
C SER A 320 12.21 -9.07 -1.18
N SER A 321 11.68 -8.85 -2.39
CA SER A 321 11.32 -9.94 -3.31
C SER A 321 12.56 -10.68 -3.83
N ALA A 322 13.67 -9.97 -4.05
CA ALA A 322 14.89 -10.54 -4.63
C ALA A 322 15.56 -11.61 -3.75
N MET A 323 15.35 -11.55 -2.43
CA MET A 323 15.92 -12.52 -1.48
C MET A 323 15.19 -13.87 -1.47
N VAL A 324 13.95 -13.91 -1.94
CA VAL A 324 13.07 -15.08 -1.82
C VAL A 324 12.47 -15.53 -3.14
N SER A 325 12.80 -14.88 -4.26
CA SER A 325 12.18 -15.11 -5.56
C SER A 325 13.16 -15.50 -6.65
N ASP A 326 12.73 -16.36 -7.58
CA ASP A 326 13.48 -16.67 -8.79
C ASP A 326 13.46 -15.49 -9.79
N ALA A 327 14.44 -15.46 -10.71
CA ALA A 327 14.63 -14.35 -11.65
C ALA A 327 13.45 -14.14 -12.62
N VAL A 328 12.71 -15.21 -12.98
CA VAL A 328 11.56 -15.11 -13.88
C VAL A 328 10.41 -14.41 -13.17
N THR A 329 10.15 -14.82 -11.93
CA THR A 329 9.13 -14.20 -11.07
C THR A 329 9.45 -12.72 -10.81
N LEU A 330 10.70 -12.37 -10.50
CA LEU A 330 11.12 -10.98 -10.31
C LEU A 330 10.93 -10.13 -11.56
N ARG A 331 11.37 -10.64 -12.72
CA ARG A 331 11.25 -9.91 -13.99
C ARG A 331 9.80 -9.65 -14.36
N ASP A 332 8.93 -10.63 -14.15
CA ASP A 332 7.49 -10.50 -14.43
C ASP A 332 6.81 -9.52 -13.46
N GLY A 333 7.07 -9.66 -12.16
CA GLY A 333 6.56 -8.78 -11.11
C GLY A 333 6.96 -7.32 -11.34
N ASN A 334 8.24 -7.04 -11.56
CA ASN A 334 8.75 -5.68 -11.77
C ASN A 334 8.14 -5.02 -13.02
N ALA A 335 8.01 -5.75 -14.13
CA ALA A 335 7.39 -5.20 -15.34
C ALA A 335 5.92 -4.86 -15.12
N LYS A 336 5.19 -5.70 -14.37
CA LYS A 336 3.80 -5.44 -13.99
C LYS A 336 3.69 -4.30 -12.99
N ALA A 337 4.62 -4.16 -12.04
CA ALA A 337 4.67 -3.05 -11.08
C ALA A 337 4.77 -1.69 -11.79
N VAL A 338 5.63 -1.56 -12.81
CA VAL A 338 5.71 -0.33 -13.63
C VAL A 338 4.38 -0.02 -14.32
N LYS A 339 3.67 -1.04 -14.81
CA LYS A 339 2.35 -0.86 -15.43
C LYS A 339 1.27 -0.49 -14.40
N VAL A 340 1.33 -1.06 -13.19
CA VAL A 340 0.44 -0.69 -12.07
C VAL A 340 0.65 0.77 -11.71
N ILE A 341 1.89 1.23 -11.55
CA ILE A 341 2.22 2.65 -11.32
C ILE A 341 1.54 3.53 -12.36
N ARG A 342 1.70 3.19 -13.64
CA ARG A 342 1.11 3.95 -14.75
C ARG A 342 -0.41 4.02 -14.64
N VAL A 343 -1.09 2.87 -14.50
CA VAL A 343 -2.56 2.80 -14.41
C VAL A 343 -3.08 3.57 -13.19
N LEU A 344 -2.34 3.52 -12.07
CA LEU A 344 -2.67 4.23 -10.84
C LEU A 344 -2.54 5.74 -11.01
N GLY A 345 -1.44 6.21 -11.60
CA GLY A 345 -1.24 7.63 -11.82
C GLY A 345 -2.21 8.22 -12.84
N GLU A 346 -2.52 7.49 -13.93
CA GLU A 346 -3.57 7.86 -14.89
C GLU A 346 -4.93 7.99 -14.17
N TRP A 347 -5.29 7.02 -13.32
CA TRP A 347 -6.52 7.08 -12.53
C TRP A 347 -6.55 8.27 -11.57
N LEU A 348 -5.45 8.59 -10.87
CA LEU A 348 -5.38 9.75 -9.97
C LEU A 348 -5.51 11.07 -10.72
N GLN A 349 -4.87 11.20 -11.89
CA GLN A 349 -5.02 12.36 -12.77
C GLN A 349 -6.47 12.55 -13.22
N GLU A 350 -7.17 11.45 -13.51
CA GLU A 350 -8.55 11.45 -13.98
C GLU A 350 -9.59 11.61 -12.86
N THR A 351 -9.25 11.40 -11.60
CA THR A 351 -10.27 11.37 -10.52
C THR A 351 -9.98 12.35 -9.40
N VAL A 352 -8.75 12.35 -8.88
CA VAL A 352 -8.39 13.02 -7.63
C VAL A 352 -7.70 14.36 -7.90
N TRP A 353 -6.92 14.44 -8.97
CA TRP A 353 -6.17 15.65 -9.33
C TRP A 353 -6.90 16.53 -10.35
N LYS A 354 -8.17 16.22 -10.68
CA LYS A 354 -9.04 17.13 -11.43
C LYS A 354 -9.47 18.32 -10.55
N GLY A 355 -9.18 19.54 -11.00
CA GLY A 355 -9.60 20.79 -10.35
C GLY A 355 -8.69 21.97 -10.72
N PRO A 356 -9.13 23.22 -10.56
CA PRO A 356 -8.26 24.37 -10.76
C PRO A 356 -7.10 24.34 -9.76
N LEU A 357 -5.91 24.70 -10.24
CA LEU A 357 -4.69 24.93 -9.46
C LEU A 357 -4.86 26.13 -8.53
#